data_AF-A0A0H2KMN6-F1
#
_entry.id   AF-A0A0H2KMN6-F1
#
_cell.length_a   1.000
_cell.length_b   1.000
_cell.length_c   1.000
_cell.angle_alpha   90.00
_cell.angle_beta   90.00
_cell.angle_gamma   90.00
#
_symmetry.space_group_name_H-M   'P 1'
#
loop_
_entity.id
_entity.type
_entity.pdbx_description
1 polymer ?
#
loop_
_entity_poly.entity_id
_entity_poly.type
_entity_poly.pdbx_seq_one_letter_code
_entity_poly.pdbx_strand_id
1 'polypeptide(L)' 'MEERPTSRRRSGWAAHGGQYEYRVLTIDRSTSRSDASRLLTDEAEYGRWELARTRLYVGGERRVWLRRKIIRVSSTL' A
#
# COMPACT_ATOMS: atom_id res chain seq x y z
N MET A 1 43.19 -27.82 1.43
CA MET A 1 42.53 -27.34 2.67
C MET A 1 41.33 -26.52 2.23
N GLU A 2 40.16 -27.14 2.40
CA GLU A 2 38.85 -26.69 1.97
C GLU A 2 38.26 -25.72 2.99
N GLU A 3 38.02 -24.46 2.61
CA GLU A 3 37.34 -23.49 3.47
C GLU A 3 36.16 -22.85 2.69
N ARG A 4 35.13 -23.67 2.52
CA ARG A 4 33.67 -23.40 2.60
C ARG A 4 33.19 -21.96 2.29
N PRO A 5 32.39 -21.73 1.23
CA PRO A 5 31.61 -20.51 1.14
C PRO A 5 30.54 -20.51 2.25
N THR A 6 30.71 -19.65 3.25
CA THR A 6 29.72 -19.45 4.31
C THR A 6 28.41 -18.96 3.69
N SER A 7 27.44 -19.86 3.68
CA SER A 7 26.02 -19.56 3.55
C SER A 7 25.67 -18.31 4.37
N ARG A 8 25.22 -17.27 3.69
CA ARG A 8 24.17 -16.43 4.25
C ARG A 8 23.28 -15.93 3.13
N ARG A 9 22.40 -16.85 2.67
CA ARG A 9 21.08 -16.49 2.15
C ARG A 9 20.34 -15.70 3.25
N ARG A 10 20.73 -14.46 3.49
CA ARG A 10 19.92 -13.55 4.29
C ARG A 10 18.67 -13.28 3.47
N SER A 11 17.58 -13.79 4.03
CA SER A 11 16.25 -13.21 3.93
C SER A 11 15.53 -13.33 2.59
N GLY A 12 15.16 -14.57 2.25
CA GLY A 12 13.92 -14.80 1.52
C GLY A 12 12.71 -14.13 2.20
N TRP A 13 12.72 -13.93 3.51
CA TRP A 13 11.60 -13.40 4.28
C TRP A 13 11.48 -11.86 4.22
N ALA A 14 12.59 -11.13 4.04
CA ALA A 14 12.58 -9.70 3.72
C ALA A 14 12.30 -9.45 2.22
N ALA A 15 12.68 -10.40 1.35
CA ALA A 15 12.32 -10.36 -0.06
C ALA A 15 10.82 -10.68 -0.32
N HIS A 16 10.19 -11.46 0.57
CA HIS A 16 8.75 -11.78 0.55
C HIS A 16 7.89 -10.89 1.44
N GLY A 17 8.48 -9.93 2.18
CA GLY A 17 7.74 -8.86 2.82
C GLY A 17 7.09 -8.03 1.73
N GLY A 18 5.82 -8.33 1.43
CA GLY A 18 5.10 -7.80 0.27
C GLY A 18 5.34 -6.32 0.14
N GLN A 19 5.98 -5.90 -0.96
CA GLN A 19 6.20 -4.48 -1.17
C GLN A 19 4.83 -3.86 -1.42
N TYR A 20 4.49 -2.86 -0.62
CA TYR A 20 3.24 -2.13 -0.78
C TYR A 20 3.54 -0.79 -1.44
N GLU A 21 2.76 -0.46 -2.47
CA GLU A 21 2.66 0.91 -2.94
C GLU A 21 1.68 1.65 -2.03
N TYR A 22 1.97 2.92 -1.75
CA TYR A 22 1.10 3.77 -0.94
C TYR A 22 0.64 4.99 -1.75
N ARG A 23 -0.63 5.34 -1.58
CA ARG A 23 -1.23 6.56 -2.13
C ARG A 23 -1.91 7.33 -1.00
N VAL A 24 -1.83 8.65 -1.04
CA VAL A 24 -2.51 9.52 -0.08
C VAL A 24 -3.58 10.31 -0.80
N LEU A 25 -4.81 10.26 -0.28
CA LEU A 25 -5.93 11.07 -0.73
C LEU A 25 -6.26 12.09 0.36
N THR A 26 -6.50 13.33 -0.06
CA THR A 26 -7.02 14.38 0.79
C THR A 26 -8.47 14.62 0.40
N ILE A 27 -9.36 14.51 1.37
CA ILE A 27 -10.80 14.68 1.20
C ILE A 27 -11.20 15.92 1.97
N ASP A 28 -11.79 16.88 1.26
CA ASP A 28 -12.23 18.15 1.84
C ASP A 28 -13.34 17.95 2.89
N ARG A 29 -13.49 18.95 3.76
CA ARG A 29 -14.55 19.01 4.78
C ARG A 29 -15.96 19.04 4.17
N SER A 30 -16.13 19.58 2.96
CA SER A 30 -17.42 19.69 2.27
C SER A 30 -17.87 18.35 1.66
N THR A 31 -16.94 17.43 1.41
CA THR A 31 -17.27 16.11 0.88
C THR A 31 -18.09 15.34 1.91
N SER A 32 -19.26 14.84 1.52
CA SER A 32 -20.07 14.04 2.44
C SER A 32 -19.35 12.74 2.85
N ARG A 33 -19.79 12.12 3.94
CA ARG A 33 -19.26 10.80 4.34
C ARG A 33 -19.57 9.74 3.28
N SER A 34 -20.73 9.80 2.66
CA SER A 34 -21.17 8.85 1.64
C SER A 34 -20.34 8.98 0.37
N ASP A 35 -20.07 10.19 -0.09
CA ASP A 35 -19.21 10.44 -1.26
C ASP A 35 -17.77 10.00 -1.01
N ALA A 36 -17.24 10.30 0.18
CA ALA A 36 -15.93 9.81 0.59
C ALA A 36 -15.88 8.27 0.60
N SER A 37 -16.93 7.60 1.08
CA SER A 37 -17.00 6.14 1.07
C SER A 37 -17.02 5.62 -0.37
N ARG A 38 -17.81 6.22 -1.25
CA ARG A 38 -17.91 5.83 -2.66
C ARG A 38 -16.58 5.99 -3.39
N LEU A 39 -15.87 7.09 -3.18
CA LEU A 39 -14.52 7.33 -3.71
C LEU A 39 -13.54 6.23 -3.29
N LEU A 40 -13.54 5.86 -1.99
CA LEU A 40 -12.62 4.83 -1.48
C LEU A 40 -12.98 3.43 -1.99
N THR A 41 -14.27 3.14 -2.16
CA THR A 41 -14.74 1.90 -2.78
C THR A 41 -14.28 1.82 -4.24
N ASP A 42 -14.44 2.90 -5.00
CA ASP A 42 -13.99 2.97 -6.40
C ASP A 42 -12.48 2.69 -6.54
N GLU A 43 -11.65 3.34 -5.70
CA GLU A 43 -10.21 3.07 -5.65
C GLU A 43 -9.88 1.61 -5.28
N ALA A 44 -10.69 0.99 -4.42
CA ALA A 44 -10.53 -0.41 -4.05
C ALA A 44 -10.91 -1.37 -5.19
N GLU A 45 -12.00 -1.09 -5.89
CA GLU A 45 -12.50 -1.91 -6.99
C GLU A 45 -11.57 -1.82 -8.22
N TYR A 46 -11.25 -0.60 -8.66
CA TYR A 46 -10.49 -0.39 -9.90
C TYR A 46 -8.97 -0.38 -9.69
N GLY A 47 -8.50 0.21 -8.58
CA GLY A 47 -7.07 0.34 -8.30
C GLY A 47 -6.49 -0.79 -7.46
N ARG A 48 -7.34 -1.69 -6.95
CA ARG A 48 -6.99 -2.73 -5.97
C ARG A 48 -6.33 -2.14 -4.72
N TRP A 49 -6.73 -0.93 -4.37
CA TRP A 49 -6.28 -0.24 -3.18
C TRP A 49 -7.01 -0.73 -1.94
N GLU A 50 -6.29 -0.80 -0.84
CA GLU A 50 -6.83 -1.15 0.47
C GLU A 50 -6.64 0.03 1.42
N LEU A 51 -7.63 0.30 2.27
CA LEU A 51 -7.54 1.35 3.28
C LEU A 51 -6.47 1.00 4.33
N ALA A 52 -5.41 1.79 4.41
CA ALA A 52 -4.33 1.59 5.38
C ALA A 52 -4.49 2.46 6.62
N ARG A 53 -4.93 3.71 6.46
CA ARG A 53 -5.12 4.66 7.58
C ARG A 53 -6.06 5.77 7.16
N THR A 54 -6.81 6.30 8.13
CA THR A 54 -7.56 7.54 7.99
C THR A 54 -7.21 8.48 9.13
N ARG A 55 -7.02 9.77 8.85
CA ARG A 55 -6.97 10.84 9.85
C ARG A 55 -7.96 11.93 9.51
N LEU A 56 -8.68 12.40 10.52
CA LEU A 56 -9.47 13.62 10.48
C LEU A 56 -8.65 14.73 11.15
N TYR A 57 -8.52 15.87 10.48
CA TYR A 57 -7.82 17.04 11.00
C TYR A 57 -8.79 18.07 11.56
N VAL A 58 -8.28 18.90 12.48
CA VAL A 58 -8.96 20.11 12.94
C VAL A 58 -9.16 21.00 11.72
N GLY A 59 -10.41 21.27 11.37
CA GLY A 59 -10.80 21.89 10.09
C GLY A 59 -11.71 21.02 9.22
N GLY A 60 -11.85 19.73 9.54
CA GLY A 60 -12.78 18.80 8.88
C GLY A 60 -12.21 18.08 7.66
N GLU A 61 -10.99 18.42 7.25
CA GLU A 61 -10.27 17.71 6.21
C GLU A 61 -9.90 16.29 6.68
N ARG A 62 -10.02 15.32 5.78
CA ARG A 62 -9.61 13.93 6.02
C ARG A 62 -8.44 13.58 5.11
N ARG A 63 -7.37 13.02 5.68
CA ARG A 63 -6.32 12.35 4.88
C ARG A 63 -6.45 10.86 5.03
N VAL A 64 -6.44 10.19 3.88
CA VAL A 64 -6.60 8.75 3.76
C VAL A 64 -5.35 8.20 3.09
N TRP A 65 -4.77 7.18 3.70
CA TRP A 65 -3.68 6.40 3.14
C TRP A 65 -4.25 5.10 2.60
N LEU A 66 -4.00 4.86 1.33
CA LEU A 66 -4.29 3.64 0.63
C LEU A 66 -2.99 2.86 0.42
N ARG A 67 -3.08 1.54 0.43
CA ARG A 67 -1.97 0.65 0.08
C ARG A 67 -2.40 -0.42 -0.91
N ARG A 68 -1.51 -0.86 -1.79
CA ARG A 68 -1.75 -2.04 -2.64
C ARG A 68 -0.48 -2.85 -2.76
N LYS A 69 -0.61 -4.17 -2.92
CA LYS A 69 0.54 -5.07 -3.03
C LYS A 69 1.17 -4.95 -4.43
N ILE A 70 2.48 -4.71 -4.49
CA ILE A 70 3.26 -4.71 -5.71
C ILE A 70 3.53 -6.16 -6.09
N ILE A 71 2.98 -6.58 -7.23
CA ILE A 71 3.26 -7.89 -7.83
C ILE A 71 4.46 -7.71 -8.75
N ARG A 72 5.60 -8.29 -8.37
CA ARG A 72 6.79 -8.34 -9.23
C ARG A 72 6.69 -9.56 -10.12
N VAL A 73 6.52 -9.33 -11.42
CA VAL A 73 6.66 -10.39 -12.41
C VAL A 73 8.13 -10.48 -12.80
N SER A 74 8.75 -11.64 -12.57
CA SER A 74 10.07 -11.91 -13.13
C SER A 74 9.90 -12.14 -14.63
N SER A 75 10.42 -11.22 -15.45
CA SER A 75 10.47 -11.43 -16.89
C SER A 75 11.27 -12.70 -17.17
N THR A 76 10.69 -13.64 -17.90
CA THR A 76 11.36 -14.86 -18.34
C THR A 76 11.59 -14.68 -19.84
N LEU A 77 12.77 -14.20 -20.21
CA LEU A 77 13.30 -14.19 -21.58
C LEU A 77 14.68 -14.85 -21.54
#